data_AF-A0A9Q3HML0-F1
#
_entry.id   AF-A0A9Q3HML0-F1
#
_cell.length_a   1.000
_cell.length_b   1.000
_cell.length_c   1.000
_cell.angle_alpha   90.00
_cell.angle_beta   90.00
_cell.angle_gamma   90.00
#
_symmetry.space_group_name_H-M   'P 1'
#
loop_
_entity.id
_entity.type
_entity.pdbx_description
1 polymer ?
#
loop_
_entity_poly.entity_id
_entity_poly.type
_entity_poly.pdbx_seq_one_letter_code
_entity_poly.pdbx_strand_id
1 'polypeptide(L)'
;MRLKSKQNLSLLPMLRKSRPPFAIGAEPMGKIKGHDIELFLDVEIPPPLILRRPPYPASLETRKEIEKHIKELLEKDVFRKIGHN
;
A
#
# COMPACT_ATOMS: atom_id res chain seq x y z
N MET A 1 18.62 10.63 24.53
CA MET A 1 17.68 10.69 25.67
C MET A 1 17.17 9.27 25.93
N ARG A 2 17.52 8.63 27.06
CA ARG A 2 17.19 7.22 27.33
C ARG A 2 16.14 7.17 28.43
N LEU A 3 14.97 6.58 28.15
CA LEU A 3 13.86 6.51 29.11
C LEU A 3 14.24 5.63 30.31
N LYS A 4 13.85 6.04 31.52
CA LYS A 4 14.08 5.25 32.75
C LYS A 4 13.19 4.00 32.74
N SER A 5 13.62 2.92 33.38
CA SER A 5 12.93 1.60 33.37
C SER A 5 11.44 1.69 33.73
N LYS A 6 11.08 2.49 34.74
CA LYS A 6 9.69 2.73 35.15
C LYS A 6 8.84 3.43 34.08
N GLN A 7 9.43 4.35 33.33
CA GLN A 7 8.76 5.09 32.26
C GLN A 7 8.48 4.18 31.05
N ASN A 8 9.39 3.26 30.74
CA ASN A 8 9.16 2.26 29.70
C ASN A 8 8.00 1.33 30.06
N LEU A 9 7.90 0.90 31.31
CA LEU A 9 6.80 0.04 31.78
C LEU A 9 5.44 0.74 31.68
N SER A 10 5.36 2.04 31.97
CA SER A 10 4.12 2.81 31.81
C SER A 10 3.77 3.13 30.35
N LEU A 11 4.76 3.17 29.46
CA LEU A 11 4.56 3.48 28.04
C LEU A 11 3.91 2.33 27.28
N LEU A 12 4.28 1.09 27.59
CA LEU A 12 3.76 -0.11 26.94
C LEU A 12 2.22 -0.22 26.93
N PRO A 13 1.50 -0.04 28.06
CA PRO A 13 0.04 -0.07 28.06
C PRO A 13 -0.57 1.13 27.31
N MET A 14 0.07 2.31 27.34
CA MET A 14 -0.36 3.46 26.54
C MET A 14 -0.26 3.17 25.05
N LEU A 15 0.89 2.69 24.56
CA LEU A 15 1.11 2.35 23.16
C LEU A 15 0.17 1.22 22.68
N ARG A 16 -0.11 0.24 23.55
CA ARG A 16 -1.10 -0.81 23.28
C ARG A 16 -2.52 -0.26 23.19
N LYS A 17 -2.88 0.71 24.04
CA LYS A 17 -4.20 1.36 24.02
C LYS A 17 -4.39 2.26 22.80
N SER A 18 -3.35 2.99 22.41
CA SER A 18 -3.34 3.86 21.23
C SER A 18 -2.77 3.14 20.00
N ARG A 19 -2.97 1.83 19.87
CA ARG A 19 -2.46 1.03 18.74
C ARG A 19 -2.99 1.47 17.37
N PRO A 20 -4.28 1.77 17.18
CA PRO A 20 -4.87 2.07 15.86
C PRO A 20 -4.24 3.23 15.06
N PRO A 21 -3.81 4.36 15.67
CA PRO A 21 -3.15 5.44 14.92
C PRO A 21 -1.71 5.12 14.51
N PHE A 22 -1.10 4.03 15.00
CA PHE A 22 0.23 3.64 14.55
C PHE A 22 0.12 2.67 13.38
N ALA A 23 0.90 2.93 12.33
CA ALA A 23 1.04 2.04 11.18
C ALA A 23 1.81 0.75 11.54
N ILE A 24 1.26 -0.04 12.45
CA ILE A 24 1.76 -1.36 12.80
C ILE A 24 1.32 -2.29 11.68
N GLY A 25 2.26 -2.98 11.03
CA GLY A 25 2.09 -3.66 9.74
C GLY A 25 1.00 -4.75 9.64
N ALA A 26 0.24 -5.00 10.71
CA ALA A 26 -0.88 -5.92 10.76
C ALA A 26 -2.21 -5.31 10.30
N GLU A 27 -2.34 -3.99 10.23
CA GLU A 27 -3.58 -3.34 9.80
C GLU A 27 -3.62 -3.16 8.27
N PRO A 28 -4.79 -3.39 7.63
CA PRO A 28 -4.93 -3.25 6.19
C PRO A 28 -4.77 -1.78 5.79
N MET A 29 -3.75 -1.50 4.97
CA MET A 29 -3.57 -0.18 4.35
C MET A 29 -4.71 0.04 3.36
N GLY A 30 -5.40 1.19 3.43
CA GLY A 30 -6.35 1.59 2.39
C GLY A 30 -7.83 1.22 2.63
N LYS A 31 -8.22 0.57 3.73
CA LYS A 31 -9.64 0.37 4.08
C LYS A 31 -10.27 1.58 4.79
N ILE A 32 -9.90 2.79 4.39
CA ILE A 32 -10.53 4.02 4.88
C ILE A 32 -11.77 4.26 4.02
N LYS A 33 -12.95 3.99 4.58
CA LYS A 33 -14.23 4.24 3.91
C LYS A 33 -14.37 5.74 3.63
N GLY A 34 -14.77 6.10 2.40
CA GLY A 34 -15.07 7.49 2.02
C GLY A 34 -13.91 8.26 1.39
N HIS A 35 -12.82 7.59 0.99
CA HIS A 35 -11.73 8.18 0.19
C HIS A 35 -11.74 7.69 -1.26
N ASP A 36 -12.90 7.30 -1.77
CA ASP A 36 -13.05 6.96 -3.18
C ASP A 36 -12.94 8.24 -4.00
N ILE A 37 -12.04 8.25 -4.98
CA ILE A 37 -11.79 9.40 -5.84
C ILE A 37 -12.38 9.07 -7.21
N GLU A 38 -13.34 9.88 -7.65
CA GLU A 38 -13.81 9.87 -9.03
C GLU A 38 -12.88 10.75 -9.88
N LEU A 39 -12.17 10.12 -10.82
CA LEU A 39 -11.27 10.81 -11.74
C LEU A 39 -12.00 11.03 -13.07
N PHE A 40 -12.17 12.29 -13.45
CA PHE A 40 -12.73 12.69 -14.74
C PHE A 40 -11.60 13.18 -15.66
N LEU A 41 -11.72 12.89 -16.95
CA LEU A 41 -10.83 13.46 -17.95
C LEU A 41 -11.37 14.83 -18.36
N ASP A 42 -10.52 15.86 -18.30
CA ASP A 42 -10.87 17.22 -18.74
C ASP A 42 -10.94 17.36 -20.28
N VAL A 43 -10.69 16.28 -21.00
CA VAL A 43 -10.64 16.23 -22.47
C VAL A 43 -11.46 15.07 -23.01
N GLU A 44 -12.08 15.26 -24.18
CA GLU A 44 -12.67 14.16 -24.93
C GLU A 44 -11.60 13.15 -25.32
N ILE A 45 -11.90 11.85 -25.15
CA ILE A 45 -10.96 10.75 -25.33
C ILE A 45 -10.33 10.83 -26.73
N PRO A 46 -9.04 11.20 -26.88
CA PRO A 46 -8.37 11.10 -28.16
C PRO A 46 -8.25 9.61 -28.56
N PRO A 47 -8.11 9.30 -29.85
CA PRO A 47 -8.16 7.93 -30.38
C PRO A 47 -7.09 7.03 -29.74
N PRO A 48 -7.29 5.70 -29.85
CA PRO A 48 -7.48 4.79 -28.73
C PRO A 48 -6.45 4.97 -27.61
N LEU A 49 -6.89 4.78 -26.35
CA LEU A 49 -5.99 4.68 -25.18
C LEU A 49 -4.84 3.74 -25.53
N ILE A 50 -3.64 4.31 -25.74
CA ILE A 50 -2.45 3.59 -26.19
C ILE A 50 -2.06 2.63 -25.07
N LEU A 51 -2.63 1.43 -25.13
CA LEU A 51 -2.34 0.36 -24.22
C LEU A 51 -1.13 -0.40 -24.78
N ARG A 52 -0.09 -0.41 -23.96
CA ARG A 52 0.98 -1.42 -23.88
C ARG A 52 2.18 -1.16 -24.78
N ARG A 53 2.99 -0.16 -24.38
CA ARG A 53 4.44 -0.42 -24.44
C ARG A 53 4.71 -1.63 -23.54
N PRO A 54 5.47 -2.63 -23.99
CA PRO A 54 5.86 -3.73 -23.10
C PRO A 54 6.56 -3.14 -21.87
N PRO A 55 6.40 -3.76 -20.69
CA PRO A 55 7.13 -3.31 -19.51
C PRO A 55 8.62 -3.31 -19.83
N TYR A 56 9.32 -2.28 -19.39
CA TYR A 56 10.76 -2.19 -19.58
C TYR A 56 11.44 -3.43 -18.97
N PRO A 57 12.43 -4.03 -19.64
CA PRO A 57 13.11 -5.21 -19.11
C PRO A 57 13.76 -4.88 -17.76
N ALA A 58 13.39 -5.63 -16.72
CA ALA A 58 14.03 -5.58 -15.41
C ALA A 58 15.05 -6.72 -15.29
N SER A 59 16.09 -6.53 -14.47
CA SER A 59 16.98 -7.64 -14.10
C SER A 59 16.22 -8.72 -13.33
N LEU A 60 16.73 -9.95 -13.33
CA LEU A 60 16.10 -11.07 -12.62
C LEU A 60 15.99 -10.80 -11.10
N GLU A 61 16.99 -10.14 -10.52
CA GLU A 61 17.00 -9.79 -9.10
C GLU A 61 15.95 -8.73 -8.79
N THR A 62 15.92 -7.65 -9.58
CA THR A 62 14.92 -6.58 -9.42
C THR A 62 13.51 -7.13 -9.57
N ARG A 63 13.28 -8.03 -10.54
CA ARG A 63 11.97 -8.66 -10.75
C ARG A 63 11.51 -9.46 -9.54
N LYS A 64 12.39 -10.25 -8.91
CA LYS A 64 12.05 -11.05 -7.72
C LYS A 64 11.64 -10.17 -6.53
N GLU A 65 12.38 -9.09 -6.28
CA GLU A 65 12.04 -8.15 -5.19
C GLU A 65 10.75 -7.40 -5.47
N ILE A 66 10.52 -6.96 -6.72
CA ILE A 66 9.26 -6.34 -7.13
C ILE A 66 8.09 -7.33 -6.94
N GLU A 67 8.24 -8.59 -7.35
CA GLU A 67 7.20 -9.61 -7.20
C GLU A 67 6.84 -9.86 -5.73
N LYS A 68 7.80 -9.79 -4.81
CA LYS A 68 7.56 -9.88 -3.36
C LYS A 68 6.65 -8.74 -2.88
N HIS A 69 6.98 -7.51 -3.23
CA HIS A 69 6.19 -6.34 -2.83
C HIS A 69 4.81 -6.31 -3.49
N ILE A 70 4.70 -6.74 -4.75
CA ILE A 70 3.40 -6.87 -5.42
C ILE A 70 2.49 -7.85 -4.65
N LYS A 71 3.03 -8.99 -4.19
CA LYS A 71 2.26 -9.95 -3.38
C LYS A 71 1.78 -9.33 -2.08
N GLU A 72 2.64 -8.62 -1.36
CA GLU A 72 2.28 -7.90 -0.12
C GLU A 72 1.13 -6.89 -0.37
N LEU A 73 1.17 -6.16 -1.49
CA LEU A 73 0.15 -5.18 -1.83
C LEU A 73 -1.18 -5.81 -2.29
N LEU A 74 -1.14 -6.98 -2.93
CA LEU A 74 -2.32 -7.77 -3.26
C LEU A 74 -3.00 -8.32 -2.01
N GLU A 75 -2.23 -8.87 -1.06
CA GLU A 75 -2.75 -9.37 0.22
C GLU A 75 -3.38 -8.25 1.06
N LYS A 76 -2.87 -7.02 0.94
CA LYS A 76 -3.40 -5.83 1.60
C LYS A 76 -4.59 -5.18 0.90
N ASP A 77 -5.06 -5.74 -0.22
CA ASP A 77 -6.19 -5.22 -1.00
C ASP A 77 -5.95 -3.78 -1.54
N VAL A 78 -4.67 -3.40 -1.67
CA VAL A 78 -4.24 -2.13 -2.27
C VAL A 78 -4.23 -2.26 -3.78
N PHE A 79 -3.81 -3.43 -4.28
CA PHE A 79 -3.88 -3.79 -5.69
C PHE A 79 -4.98 -4.82 -5.93
N ARG A 80 -5.65 -4.70 -7.08
CA ARG A 80 -6.62 -5.66 -7.57
C ARG A 80 -6.30 -6.03 -9.01
N LYS A 81 -6.44 -7.32 -9.35
CA LYS A 81 -6.33 -7.78 -10.74
C LYS A 81 -7.53 -7.23 -11.55
N ILE A 82 -7.24 -6.50 -12.62
CA ILE A 82 -8.23 -5.97 -13.57
C ILE A 82 -7.93 -6.57 -14.95
N GLY A 83 -8.94 -7.11 -15.64
CA GLY A 83 -8.82 -7.78 -16.95
C GLY A 83 -9.21 -9.27 -16.92
N HIS A 84 -9.38 -9.88 -18.10
CA HIS A 84 -9.82 -11.27 -18.24
C HIS A 84 -8.75 -12.30 -17.80
N ASN A 85 -9.26 -13.43 -17.30
CA ASN A 85 -8.52 -14.68 -17.07
C ASN A 85 -7.88 -15.21 -18.34
#